data_AF-A0A0G1CUJ9-F1
#
_entry.id   AF-A0A0G1CUJ9-F1
#
_cell.length_a   1.000
_cell.length_b   1.000
_cell.length_c   1.000
_cell.angle_alpha   90.00
_cell.angle_beta   90.00
_cell.angle_gamma   90.00
#
_symmetry.space_group_name_H-M   'P 1'
#
loop_
_entity.id
_entity.type
_entity.pdbx_description
1 polymer ?
#
loop_
_entity_poly.entity_id
_entity_poly.type
_entity_poly.pdbx_seq_one_letter_code
_entity_poly.pdbx_strand_id
1 'polypeptide(L)'
;MIMGFLLHELIPLEFSARYPKIWSKEKQAHDKDLVYVPNNTFSIEIKTSSNPNNIFSNRSYAQKVVKGKKNKSGYYLAVNFEKCDDDVCPKPRIVKIRFGWLDHGDWIGQTATSGQQARLSPAVKKFKLFEIYSAK
;
A
#
# COMPACT_ATOMS: atom_id res chain seq x y z
N MET A 1 15.17 -0.26 0.06
CA MET A 1 14.78 -1.47 -0.72
C MET A 1 14.24 -1.05 -2.07
N ILE A 2 14.98 -1.35 -3.14
CA ILE A 2 14.66 -0.95 -4.52
C ILE A 2 13.34 -1.57 -5.01
N MET A 3 13.07 -2.83 -4.69
CA MET A 3 11.87 -3.55 -5.16
C MET A 3 10.56 -2.93 -4.67
N GLY A 4 10.50 -2.51 -3.41
CA GLY A 4 9.29 -1.89 -2.86
C GLY A 4 8.92 -0.59 -3.58
N PHE A 5 9.94 0.23 -3.91
CA PHE A 5 9.78 1.45 -4.69
C PHE A 5 9.41 1.14 -6.15
N LEU A 6 10.12 0.19 -6.77
CA LEU A 6 9.83 -0.24 -8.14
C LEU A 6 8.37 -0.67 -8.30
N LEU A 7 7.86 -1.52 -7.41
CA LEU A 7 6.47 -1.99 -7.46
C LEU A 7 5.48 -0.85 -7.25
N HIS A 8 5.78 0.07 -6.33
CA HIS A 8 4.94 1.25 -6.08
C HIS A 8 4.84 2.17 -7.30
N GLU A 9 5.89 2.24 -8.12
CA GLU A 9 5.90 3.03 -9.37
C GLU A 9 5.33 2.28 -10.58
N LEU A 10 5.65 1.00 -10.70
CA LEU A 10 5.32 0.18 -11.86
C LEU A 10 3.83 -0.16 -11.89
N ILE A 11 3.21 -0.47 -10.74
CA ILE A 11 1.79 -0.86 -10.70
C ILE A 11 0.90 0.28 -11.24
N PRO A 12 0.99 1.54 -10.74
CA PRO A 12 0.21 2.63 -11.31
C PRO A 12 0.54 2.91 -12.78
N LEU A 13 1.81 2.76 -13.19
CA LEU A 13 2.24 2.96 -14.57
C LEU A 13 1.54 1.99 -15.51
N GLU A 14 1.59 0.70 -15.18
CA GLU A 14 1.01 -0.37 -16.00
C GLU A 14 -0.50 -0.23 -16.12
N PHE A 15 -1.20 0.07 -15.01
CA PHE A 15 -2.63 0.31 -15.04
C PHE A 15 -3.00 1.53 -15.90
N SER A 16 -2.23 2.61 -15.79
CA SER A 16 -2.46 3.83 -16.59
C SER A 16 -2.22 3.59 -18.08
N ALA A 17 -1.18 2.82 -18.43
CA ALA A 17 -0.88 2.49 -19.82
C ALA A 17 -1.93 1.53 -20.42
N ARG A 18 -2.35 0.52 -19.66
CA ARG A 18 -3.29 -0.50 -20.10
C ARG A 18 -4.74 0.00 -20.14
N TYR A 19 -5.11 0.91 -19.24
CA TYR A 19 -6.48 1.41 -19.07
C TYR A 19 -6.55 2.94 -18.92
N PRO A 20 -6.09 3.72 -19.91
CA PRO A 20 -5.82 5.16 -19.76
C PRO A 20 -7.05 6.05 -19.49
N LYS A 21 -8.26 5.56 -19.74
CA LYS A 21 -9.52 6.28 -19.43
C LYS A 21 -10.13 5.92 -18.09
N ILE A 22 -9.59 4.90 -17.42
CA ILE A 22 -10.14 4.31 -16.20
C ILE A 22 -9.17 4.55 -15.03
N TRP A 23 -7.87 4.42 -15.28
CA TRP A 23 -6.83 4.51 -14.28
C TRP A 23 -5.77 5.55 -14.66
N SER A 24 -5.27 6.27 -13.66
CA SER A 24 -4.09 7.13 -13.80
C SER A 24 -3.17 7.02 -12.59
N LYS A 25 -1.89 7.37 -12.75
CA LYS A 25 -1.00 7.68 -11.64
C LYS A 25 -1.50 8.88 -10.84
N GLU A 26 -1.03 9.02 -9.61
CA GLU A 26 -1.18 10.25 -8.84
C GLU A 26 -0.63 11.47 -9.62
N LYS A 27 -1.32 12.61 -9.53
CA LYS A 27 -0.91 13.88 -10.16
C LYS A 27 -0.78 15.00 -9.14
N GLN A 28 -1.56 14.93 -8.05
CA GLN A 28 -1.62 15.90 -6.99
C GLN A 28 -1.30 15.25 -5.64
N ALA A 29 -0.80 16.04 -4.68
CA ALA A 29 -0.38 15.52 -3.36
C ALA A 29 -1.51 14.88 -2.53
N HIS A 30 -2.78 15.09 -2.89
CA HIS A 30 -3.94 14.50 -2.23
C HIS A 30 -4.49 13.26 -2.94
N ASP A 31 -3.98 12.93 -4.14
CA ASP A 31 -4.38 11.76 -4.89
C ASP A 31 -3.90 10.49 -4.20
N LYS A 32 -4.64 9.40 -4.37
CA LYS A 32 -4.15 8.05 -4.05
C LYS A 32 -3.16 7.60 -5.13
N ASP A 33 -2.35 6.61 -4.79
CA ASP A 33 -1.23 6.16 -5.65
C ASP A 33 -1.72 5.65 -7.01
N LEU A 34 -2.90 5.01 -7.04
CA LEU A 34 -3.62 4.61 -8.25
C LEU A 34 -5.01 5.25 -8.27
N VAL A 35 -5.22 6.20 -9.18
CA VAL A 35 -6.43 7.03 -9.26
C VAL A 35 -7.46 6.40 -10.19
N TYR A 36 -8.68 6.20 -9.68
CA TYR A 36 -9.83 5.81 -10.50
C TYR A 36 -10.46 7.07 -11.12
N VAL A 37 -10.20 7.28 -12.41
CA VAL A 37 -10.58 8.50 -13.16
C VAL A 37 -12.08 8.78 -13.10
N PRO A 38 -12.99 7.79 -13.25
CA PRO A 38 -14.43 8.07 -13.22
C PRO A 38 -14.97 8.53 -11.86
N ASN A 39 -14.33 8.13 -10.75
CA ASN A 39 -14.74 8.53 -9.41
C ASN A 39 -13.62 8.32 -8.38
N ASN A 40 -13.05 9.41 -7.87
CA ASN A 40 -11.91 9.36 -6.96
C ASN A 40 -12.16 8.60 -5.63
N THR A 41 -13.42 8.35 -5.25
CA THR A 41 -13.76 7.52 -4.07
C THR A 41 -13.23 6.09 -4.18
N PHE A 42 -13.07 5.57 -5.40
CA PHE A 42 -12.56 4.21 -5.65
C PHE A 42 -11.05 4.15 -5.92
N SER A 43 -10.34 5.27 -5.76
CA SER A 43 -8.89 5.32 -5.90
C SER A 43 -8.19 4.54 -4.78
N ILE A 44 -7.02 4.00 -5.08
CA ILE A 44 -6.36 2.94 -4.31
C ILE A 44 -5.00 3.41 -3.82
N GLU A 45 -4.74 3.20 -2.54
CA GLU A 45 -3.41 3.35 -1.94
C GLU A 45 -2.62 2.04 -2.09
N ILE A 46 -1.37 2.10 -2.51
CA ILE A 46 -0.48 0.95 -2.65
C ILE A 46 0.44 0.88 -1.43
N LYS A 47 0.59 -0.32 -0.87
CA LYS A 47 1.55 -0.58 0.21
C LYS A 47 2.33 -1.84 -0.12
N THR A 48 3.63 -1.68 -0.32
CA THR A 48 4.55 -2.77 -0.64
C THR A 48 5.38 -3.14 0.60
N SER A 49 5.68 -4.42 0.80
CA SER A 49 6.53 -4.85 1.92
C SER A 49 7.25 -6.15 1.64
N SER A 50 8.52 -6.25 2.09
CA SER A 50 9.26 -7.51 2.09
C SER A 50 8.90 -8.44 3.26
N ASN A 51 8.07 -7.97 4.20
CA ASN A 51 7.52 -8.86 5.22
C ASN A 51 6.45 -9.75 4.58
N PRO A 52 6.43 -11.07 4.80
CA PRO A 52 5.52 -11.97 4.09
C PRO A 52 4.03 -11.73 4.41
N ASN A 53 3.72 -11.16 5.57
CA ASN A 53 2.34 -11.07 6.08
C ASN A 53 1.89 -9.66 6.44
N ASN A 54 2.82 -8.73 6.62
CA ASN A 54 2.53 -7.38 7.11
C ASN A 54 2.75 -6.34 6.02
N ILE A 55 1.93 -5.29 6.05
CA ILE A 55 2.24 -4.02 5.40
C ILE A 55 2.41 -2.97 6.48
N PHE A 56 3.23 -1.98 6.17
CA PHE A 56 3.55 -0.88 7.06
C PHE A 56 3.26 0.43 6.35
N SER A 57 2.91 1.44 7.12
CA SER A 57 2.79 2.80 6.63
C SER A 57 3.64 3.74 7.48
N ASN A 58 3.78 4.99 7.07
CA ASN A 58 4.51 5.99 7.84
C ASN A 58 3.81 6.25 9.18
N ARG A 59 4.57 6.60 10.23
CA ARG A 59 4.03 6.96 11.56
C ARG A 59 2.89 7.98 11.50
N SER A 60 2.95 8.91 10.53
CA SER A 60 1.91 9.91 10.31
C SER A 60 0.53 9.29 10.11
N TYR A 61 0.43 8.03 9.64
CA TYR A 61 -0.84 7.35 9.45
C TYR A 61 -1.62 7.14 10.74
N ALA A 62 -0.96 6.96 11.88
CA ALA A 62 -1.62 6.82 13.18
C ALA A 62 -1.93 8.17 13.86
N GLN A 63 -1.50 9.29 13.28
CA GLN A 63 -1.74 10.63 13.81
C GLN A 63 -3.01 11.23 13.22
N LYS A 64 -3.70 12.07 14.01
CA LYS A 64 -4.92 12.80 13.57
C LYS A 64 -4.67 13.52 12.25
N VAL A 65 -5.66 13.46 11.35
CA VAL A 65 -5.58 14.10 10.04
C VAL A 65 -5.53 15.61 10.23
N VAL A 66 -4.46 16.24 9.75
CA VAL A 66 -4.38 17.70 9.62
C VAL A 66 -5.14 18.10 8.35
N LYS A 67 -5.96 19.14 8.43
CA LYS A 67 -6.76 19.67 7.32
C LYS A 67 -5.89 19.87 6.06
N GLY A 68 -6.34 19.37 4.91
CA GLY A 68 -5.63 19.51 3.62
C GLY A 68 -4.66 18.38 3.24
N LYS A 69 -4.51 17.32 4.05
CA LYS A 69 -3.72 16.13 3.70
C LYS A 69 -4.58 15.00 3.12
N LYS A 70 -3.94 14.16 2.30
CA LYS A 70 -4.49 12.92 1.69
C LYS A 70 -5.31 12.11 2.70
N ASN A 71 -6.52 11.71 2.31
CA ASN A 71 -7.38 10.88 3.16
C ASN A 71 -6.71 9.52 3.38
N LYS A 72 -6.61 9.08 4.65
CA LYS A 72 -5.98 7.81 5.03
C LYS A 72 -6.97 6.66 5.08
N SER A 73 -8.28 6.93 5.06
CA SER A 73 -9.29 5.91 4.79
C SER A 73 -9.42 5.68 3.28
N GLY A 74 -9.77 4.48 2.86
CA GLY A 74 -10.02 4.16 1.45
C GLY A 74 -9.62 2.73 1.08
N TYR A 75 -9.56 2.46 -0.23
CA TYR A 75 -9.08 1.19 -0.76
C TYR A 75 -7.55 1.10 -0.70
N TYR A 76 -7.05 -0.09 -0.39
CA TYR A 76 -5.65 -0.42 -0.31
C TYR A 76 -5.33 -1.66 -1.14
N LEU A 77 -4.23 -1.61 -1.88
CA LEU A 77 -3.57 -2.74 -2.50
C LEU A 77 -2.27 -3.05 -1.73
N ALA A 78 -2.27 -4.17 -1.03
CA ALA A 78 -1.15 -4.66 -0.26
C ALA A 78 -0.37 -5.69 -1.07
N VAL A 79 0.91 -5.42 -1.35
CA VAL A 79 1.78 -6.31 -2.13
C VAL A 79 2.98 -6.72 -1.30
N ASN A 80 3.06 -8.01 -0.98
CA ASN A 80 4.18 -8.58 -0.24
C ASN A 80 5.10 -9.34 -1.20
N PHE A 81 6.41 -9.17 -1.03
CA PHE A 81 7.43 -9.76 -1.89
C PHE A 81 8.59 -10.33 -1.05
N GLU A 82 9.41 -11.17 -1.64
CA GLU A 82 10.60 -11.72 -0.97
C GLU A 82 11.64 -10.62 -0.73
N LYS A 83 12.28 -10.61 0.44
CA LYS A 83 13.36 -9.68 0.72
C LYS A 83 14.54 -9.96 -0.23
N CYS A 84 15.06 -8.91 -0.85
CA CYS A 84 16.39 -8.97 -1.46
C CYS A 84 17.40 -8.59 -0.41
N ASP A 85 18.40 -9.45 -0.21
CA ASP A 85 19.57 -9.14 0.59
C ASP A 85 20.63 -8.47 -0.29
N ASP A 86 21.52 -7.70 0.33
CA ASP A 86 22.35 -6.71 -0.36
C ASP A 86 23.33 -7.32 -1.38
N ASP A 87 23.68 -8.60 -1.22
CA ASP A 87 24.65 -9.29 -2.08
C ASP A 87 24.00 -10.18 -3.16
N VAL A 88 22.74 -10.59 -2.98
CA VAL A 88 22.01 -11.46 -3.93
C VAL A 88 20.52 -11.10 -3.87
N CYS A 89 19.97 -10.62 -4.99
CA CYS A 89 18.54 -10.42 -5.18
C CYS A 89 18.04 -11.46 -6.20
N PRO A 90 17.90 -12.73 -5.80
CA PRO A 90 17.50 -13.79 -6.72
C PRO A 90 16.04 -13.54 -7.09
N LYS A 91 15.79 -13.01 -8.31
CA LYS A 91 14.47 -12.82 -8.95
C LYS A 91 13.30 -12.84 -7.93
N PRO A 92 13.19 -11.82 -7.06
CA PRO A 92 12.32 -11.88 -5.89
C PRO A 92 10.88 -12.07 -6.34
N ARG A 93 10.18 -12.99 -5.69
CA ARG A 93 8.80 -13.31 -6.05
C ARG A 93 7.83 -12.44 -5.26
N ILE A 94 6.69 -12.16 -5.89
CA ILE A 94 5.51 -11.73 -5.14
C ILE A 94 5.03 -12.91 -4.32
N VAL A 95 4.90 -12.70 -3.02
CA VAL A 95 4.46 -13.69 -2.03
C VAL A 95 2.96 -13.61 -1.84
N LYS A 96 2.41 -12.39 -1.74
CA LYS A 96 1.00 -12.19 -1.41
C LYS A 96 0.48 -10.87 -1.97
N ILE A 97 -0.75 -10.88 -2.49
CA ILE A 97 -1.47 -9.67 -2.89
C ILE A 97 -2.81 -9.67 -2.17
N ARG A 98 -3.12 -8.56 -1.50
CA ARG A 98 -4.42 -8.36 -0.85
C ARG A 98 -5.02 -7.02 -1.22
N PHE A 99 -6.34 -6.94 -1.21
CA PHE A 99 -7.09 -5.73 -1.52
C PHE A 99 -8.23 -5.52 -0.52
N GLY A 100 -8.51 -4.29 -0.14
CA GLY A 100 -9.68 -3.99 0.66
C GLY A 100 -9.72 -2.58 1.22
N TRP A 101 -10.74 -2.29 2.01
CA TRP A 101 -10.92 -0.98 2.64
C TRP A 101 -10.24 -0.94 4.00
N LEU A 102 -9.41 0.09 4.24
CA LEU A 102 -8.88 0.38 5.57
C LEU A 102 -9.33 1.75 6.02
N ASP A 103 -9.67 1.84 7.30
CA ASP A 103 -9.99 3.10 7.96
C ASP A 103 -8.73 3.71 8.57
N HIS A 104 -8.71 5.04 8.71
CA HIS A 104 -7.64 5.75 9.41
C HIS A 104 -7.34 5.14 10.80
N GLY A 105 -8.39 4.76 11.53
CA GLY A 105 -8.28 4.14 12.87
C GLY A 105 -7.73 2.72 12.90
N ASP A 106 -7.60 2.05 11.75
CA ASP A 106 -7.01 0.71 11.68
C ASP A 106 -5.47 0.74 11.83
N TRP A 107 -4.86 1.90 11.59
CA TRP A 107 -3.42 2.10 11.66
C TRP A 107 -2.95 2.33 13.09
N ILE A 108 -2.22 1.35 13.63
CA ILE A 108 -1.66 1.39 14.97
C ILE A 108 -0.25 1.99 14.89
N GLY A 109 -0.07 3.16 15.48
CA GLY A 109 1.24 3.80 15.61
C GLY A 109 2.10 3.11 16.67
N GLN A 110 3.42 3.21 16.54
CA GLN A 110 4.33 2.79 17.60
C GLN A 110 4.40 3.85 18.71
N THR A 111 4.36 3.39 19.96
CA THR A 111 4.51 4.22 21.18
C THR A 111 5.94 4.72 21.36
N ALA A 112 6.94 3.96 20.92
CA ALA A 112 8.34 4.35 20.99
C ALA A 112 8.69 5.49 20.01
N THR A 113 9.51 6.42 20.45
CA THR A 113 9.96 7.60 19.67
C THR A 113 10.74 7.23 18.42
N SER A 114 11.41 6.07 18.41
CA SER A 114 12.25 5.53 17.32
C SER A 114 11.47 4.77 16.24
N GLY A 115 10.19 4.48 16.48
CA GLY A 115 9.35 3.71 15.57
C GLY A 115 8.75 4.55 14.45
N GLN A 116 9.31 4.47 13.23
CA GLN A 116 8.84 5.26 12.08
C GLN A 116 7.61 4.68 11.38
N GLN A 117 7.06 3.56 11.87
CA GLN A 117 6.06 2.79 11.14
C GLN A 117 4.74 2.63 11.90
N ALA A 118 3.63 2.72 11.17
CA ALA A 118 2.31 2.30 11.59
C ALA A 118 2.01 0.90 11.02
N ARG A 119 1.36 0.05 11.82
CA ARG A 119 1.03 -1.34 11.45
C ARG A 119 -0.46 -1.61 11.59
N LEU A 120 -0.92 -2.69 10.96
CA LEU A 120 -2.28 -3.20 11.12
C LEU A 120 -2.34 -4.32 12.17
N SER A 121 -3.48 -4.44 12.85
CA SER A 121 -3.76 -5.58 13.72
C SER A 121 -3.95 -6.87 12.91
N PRO A 122 -3.76 -8.06 13.52
CA PRO A 122 -4.08 -9.33 12.87
C PRO A 122 -5.54 -9.41 12.38
N ALA A 123 -6.49 -8.90 13.17
CA ALA A 123 -7.91 -8.92 12.82
C ALA A 123 -8.21 -8.07 11.57
N VAL A 124 -7.68 -6.85 11.50
CA VAL A 124 -7.85 -5.98 10.31
C VAL A 124 -7.32 -6.68 9.05
N LYS A 125 -6.10 -7.24 9.12
CA LYS A 125 -5.51 -7.94 7.96
C LYS A 125 -6.33 -9.16 7.53
N LYS A 126 -6.99 -9.86 8.47
CA LYS A 126 -7.77 -11.07 8.18
C LYS A 126 -9.15 -10.75 7.60
N PHE A 127 -9.81 -9.70 8.10
CA PHE A 127 -11.22 -9.44 7.81
C PHE A 127 -11.46 -8.27 6.87
N LYS A 128 -10.53 -7.31 6.76
CA LYS A 128 -10.68 -6.14 5.88
C LYS A 128 -9.86 -6.24 4.58
N LEU A 129 -8.86 -7.12 4.51
CA LEU A 129 -8.02 -7.30 3.33
C LEU A 129 -8.26 -8.69 2.72
N PHE A 130 -8.92 -8.71 1.57
CA PHE A 130 -9.18 -9.92 0.80
C PHE A 130 -7.92 -10.37 0.07
N GLU A 131 -7.55 -11.65 0.19
CA GLU A 131 -6.40 -12.23 -0.49
C GLU A 131 -6.75 -12.56 -1.94
N ILE A 132 -6.08 -11.90 -2.89
CA ILE A 132 -6.25 -12.10 -4.33
C ILE A 132 -5.21 -13.10 -4.85
N TYR A 133 -4.04 -13.13 -4.23
CA TYR A 133 -2.96 -14.02 -4.61
C TYR A 133 -2.13 -14.41 -3.39
N SER A 134 -1.71 -15.67 -3.36
CA SER A 134 -0.68 -16.19 -2.47
C SER A 134 0.20 -17.14 -3.25
N ALA A 135 1.51 -16.95 -3.18
CA ALA A 135 2.47 -17.91 -3.71
C ALA A 135 2.27 -19.24 -2.98
N LYS A 136 2.14 -20.32 -3.75
CA LYS A 136 2.22 -21.70 -3.26
C LYS A 136 3.68 -22.12 -3.17
#